data_AF-A0A3M8ST45-F1
#
_entry.id   AF-A0A3M8ST45-F1
#
_cell.length_a   1.000
_cell.length_b   1.000
_cell.length_c   1.000
_cell.angle_alpha   90.00
_cell.angle_beta   90.00
_cell.angle_gamma   90.00
#
_symmetry.space_group_name_H-M   'P 1'
#
loop_
_entity.id
_entity.type
_entity.pdbx_description
1 polymer ?
#
loop_
_entity_poly.entity_id
_entity_poly.type
_entity_poly.pdbx_seq_one_letter_code
_entity_poly.pdbx_strand_id
1 'polypeptide(L)'
;MVHCGLLLSAAIGAVAVSRWALTFIQAETASRFGLIQALGLIRTFTTTFADEHDDPPLDADDLRAVAALTQDDLRAIDRALLASSSADWRKVALVAAVAMDAYPDQYDGIPDVFYSQRVRDLVSSGYLEARGNLYRMRFSEVRLTPLGLGHEA
;
A
#
# COMPACT_ATOMS: atom_id res chain seq x y z
N MET A 1 -66.94 13.81 -32.36
CA MET A 1 -66.26 12.52 -32.12
C MET A 1 -65.06 12.84 -31.22
N VAL A 2 -65.23 12.95 -29.91
CA VAL A 2 -65.43 11.89 -28.88
C VAL A 2 -64.22 10.94 -28.78
N HIS A 3 -63.32 11.23 -27.82
CA HIS A 3 -62.79 10.37 -26.74
C HIS A 3 -61.42 10.93 -26.29
N CYS A 4 -61.18 11.41 -25.06
CA CYS A 4 -61.41 10.87 -23.71
C CYS A 4 -60.29 9.91 -23.26
N GLY A 5 -59.68 10.21 -22.10
CA GLY A 5 -58.71 9.38 -21.38
C GLY A 5 -57.65 10.24 -20.64
N LEU A 6 -58.02 10.87 -19.52
CA LEU A 6 -57.71 10.48 -18.12
C LEU A 6 -56.20 10.44 -17.80
N LEU A 7 -55.68 11.44 -17.05
CA LEU A 7 -55.60 11.51 -15.57
C LEU A 7 -54.68 10.44 -14.94
N LEU A 8 -53.56 10.82 -14.31
CA LEU A 8 -53.47 10.99 -12.84
C LEU A 8 -52.07 11.44 -12.38
N SER A 9 -52.10 12.26 -11.33
CA SER A 9 -51.10 12.84 -10.43
C SER A 9 -49.78 12.11 -10.15
N ALA A 10 -48.72 12.90 -9.88
CA ALA A 10 -48.05 12.92 -8.56
C ALA A 10 -47.09 14.11 -8.45
N ALA A 11 -47.18 14.80 -7.30
CA ALA A 11 -46.33 15.90 -6.86
C ALA A 11 -44.91 15.45 -6.49
N ILE A 12 -43.97 16.40 -6.34
CA ILE A 12 -43.14 16.63 -5.14
C ILE A 12 -41.98 17.58 -5.50
N GLY A 13 -41.78 18.60 -4.65
CA GLY A 13 -40.43 18.96 -4.21
C GLY A 13 -39.75 20.16 -4.86
N ALA A 14 -39.99 21.33 -4.29
CA ALA A 14 -39.18 22.53 -4.47
C ALA A 14 -37.74 22.32 -3.96
N VAL A 15 -36.75 22.91 -4.61
CA VAL A 15 -35.75 23.79 -3.96
C VAL A 15 -35.24 24.79 -5.01
N ALA A 16 -35.75 26.01 -4.95
CA ALA A 16 -35.01 27.19 -5.37
C ALA A 16 -34.48 27.84 -4.08
N VAL A 17 -33.26 28.40 -4.14
CA VAL A 17 -32.85 29.71 -3.59
C VAL A 17 -31.32 29.72 -3.53
N SER A 18 -30.75 30.42 -4.51
CA SER A 18 -29.44 31.03 -4.41
C SER A 18 -29.48 32.14 -3.34
N ARG A 19 -28.39 32.38 -2.59
CA ARG A 19 -27.81 33.73 -2.34
C ARG A 19 -26.79 33.76 -1.17
N TRP A 20 -25.56 34.20 -1.47
CA TRP A 20 -24.70 35.14 -0.71
C TRP A 20 -23.92 34.66 0.54
N ALA A 21 -22.58 34.80 0.47
CA ALA A 21 -21.65 35.48 1.42
C ALA A 21 -20.21 34.99 1.13
N LEU A 22 -19.37 35.71 0.38
CA LEU A 22 -18.52 36.86 0.77
C LEU A 22 -17.61 36.62 1.99
N THR A 23 -16.31 36.82 1.75
CA THR A 23 -15.25 37.38 2.63
C THR A 23 -14.79 36.58 3.86
N PHE A 24 -13.51 36.17 3.91
CA PHE A 24 -12.39 36.92 4.52
C PHE A 24 -12.46 36.98 6.06
N ILE A 25 -11.63 36.19 6.73
CA ILE A 25 -11.00 36.58 8.00
C ILE A 25 -9.51 36.22 7.88
N GLN A 26 -8.68 37.25 7.72
CA GLN A 26 -7.28 37.26 8.12
C GLN A 26 -7.18 37.56 9.62
N ALA A 27 -5.95 37.42 10.16
CA ALA A 27 -5.42 37.99 11.42
C ALA A 27 -5.61 37.10 12.67
N GLU A 28 -4.65 36.95 13.60
CA GLU A 28 -3.37 37.63 13.80
C GLU A 28 -2.55 36.88 14.88
N THR A 29 -1.23 37.02 14.75
CA THR A 29 -0.14 37.04 15.75
C THR A 29 -0.41 36.90 17.26
N ALA A 30 0.45 36.13 17.94
CA ALA A 30 1.32 36.52 19.09
C ALA A 30 1.64 35.29 19.96
N SER A 31 2.89 34.78 19.99
CA SER A 31 3.97 35.22 20.89
C SER A 31 3.63 35.19 22.38
N ARG A 32 4.31 34.29 23.12
CA ARG A 32 4.83 34.43 24.51
C ARG A 32 5.40 33.07 24.95
N PHE A 33 6.71 32.86 24.85
CA PHE A 33 7.63 32.95 25.99
C PHE A 33 7.01 32.42 27.30
N GLY A 34 7.28 31.14 27.59
CA GLY A 34 7.21 30.55 28.93
C GLY A 34 8.54 29.87 29.20
N LEU A 35 9.44 30.60 29.87
CA LEU A 35 10.76 30.14 30.30
C LEU A 35 10.66 29.98 31.82
N ILE A 36 10.65 28.75 32.32
CA ILE A 36 11.02 28.45 33.72
C ILE A 36 12.00 27.29 33.69
N GLN A 37 13.20 27.57 34.19
CA GLN A 37 14.24 26.59 34.44
C GLN A 37 14.04 25.92 35.80
N ALA A 38 14.57 24.69 35.89
CA ALA A 38 15.48 24.22 36.93
C ALA A 38 15.01 22.97 37.71
N LEU A 39 15.93 21.99 37.66
CA LEU A 39 16.24 20.95 38.64
C LEU A 39 15.33 19.72 38.72
N GLY A 40 15.94 18.56 38.41
CA GLY A 40 15.54 17.29 39.00
C GLY A 40 15.26 16.18 38.00
N LEU A 41 16.32 15.53 37.52
CA LEU A 41 16.35 14.08 37.31
C LEU A 41 15.13 13.43 36.62
N ILE A 42 14.77 13.85 35.41
CA ILE A 42 14.03 12.97 34.50
C ILE A 42 14.79 13.00 33.19
N ARG A 43 15.71 12.04 33.04
CA ARG A 43 16.17 11.59 31.73
C ARG A 43 14.91 11.01 31.09
N THR A 44 14.14 11.84 30.39
CA THR A 44 13.03 11.37 29.55
C THR A 44 13.68 10.57 28.46
N PHE A 45 13.82 9.28 28.75
CA PHE A 45 14.20 8.27 27.81
C PHE A 45 12.99 8.13 26.91
N THR A 46 12.84 9.05 25.95
CA THR A 46 12.16 8.72 24.71
C THR A 46 13.02 7.65 24.06
N THR A 47 12.88 6.40 24.53
CA THR A 47 13.12 5.25 23.68
C THR A 47 12.17 5.48 22.53
N THR A 48 12.72 5.86 21.39
CA THR A 48 12.11 5.48 20.13
C THR A 48 12.00 3.96 20.21
N PHE A 49 10.86 3.42 20.63
CA PHE A 49 10.52 2.02 20.45
C PHE A 49 10.22 1.83 18.96
N ALA A 50 11.20 2.13 18.12
CA ALA A 50 11.24 1.56 16.80
C ALA A 50 11.53 0.09 17.08
N ASP A 51 10.50 -0.76 16.95
CA ASP A 51 10.73 -2.16 16.60
C ASP A 51 11.43 -2.13 15.24
N GLU A 52 12.74 -1.97 15.30
CA GLU A 52 13.66 -1.78 14.19
C GLU A 52 14.20 -3.15 13.77
N HIS A 53 13.27 -4.09 13.55
CA HIS A 53 13.62 -5.37 12.96
C HIS A 53 13.00 -5.42 11.57
N ASP A 54 13.82 -5.06 10.59
CA ASP A 54 13.62 -5.45 9.21
C ASP A 54 13.66 -6.99 9.09
N ASP A 55 13.14 -7.50 7.97
CA ASP A 55 13.27 -8.91 7.62
C ASP A 55 14.77 -9.29 7.61
N PRO A 56 15.13 -10.49 8.11
CA PRO A 56 16.53 -10.88 8.25
C PRO A 56 17.23 -10.89 6.88
N PRO A 57 18.53 -10.54 6.83
CA PRO A 57 19.28 -10.65 5.58
C PRO A 57 19.39 -12.12 5.15
N LEU A 58 19.49 -12.34 3.83
CA LEU A 58 19.75 -13.67 3.27
C LEU A 58 21.08 -14.22 3.79
N ASP A 59 21.08 -15.46 4.25
CA ASP A 59 22.30 -16.14 4.67
C ASP A 59 23.09 -16.73 3.47
N ALA A 60 24.18 -17.44 3.76
CA ALA A 60 25.03 -17.99 2.70
C ALA A 60 24.34 -19.10 1.87
N ASP A 61 23.38 -19.81 2.46
CA ASP A 61 22.67 -20.91 1.81
C ASP A 61 21.54 -20.36 0.95
N ASP A 62 20.82 -19.38 1.48
CA ASP A 62 19.84 -18.56 0.75
C ASP A 62 20.46 -17.93 -0.50
N LEU A 63 21.61 -17.27 -0.35
CA LEU A 63 22.29 -16.62 -1.46
C LEU A 63 22.73 -17.62 -2.53
N ARG A 64 23.13 -18.84 -2.15
CA ARG A 64 23.46 -19.91 -3.11
C ARG A 64 22.23 -20.38 -3.87
N ALA A 65 21.10 -20.56 -3.19
CA ALA A 65 19.85 -20.96 -3.82
C ALA A 65 19.35 -19.88 -4.80
N VAL A 66 19.37 -18.61 -4.38
CA VAL A 66 19.01 -17.47 -5.23
C VAL A 66 19.95 -17.33 -6.42
N ALA A 67 21.26 -17.54 -6.24
CA ALA A 67 22.23 -17.45 -7.32
C ALA A 67 22.07 -18.55 -8.40
N ALA A 68 21.36 -19.64 -8.09
CA ALA A 68 21.06 -20.69 -9.05
C ALA A 68 19.85 -20.34 -9.96
N LEU A 69 19.07 -19.30 -9.62
CA LEU A 69 17.93 -18.88 -10.41
C LEU A 69 18.38 -18.30 -11.75
N THR A 70 17.75 -18.77 -12.83
CA THR A 70 17.91 -18.20 -14.16
C THR A 70 17.06 -16.96 -14.33
N GLN A 71 17.30 -16.21 -15.40
CA GLN A 71 16.47 -15.06 -15.74
C GLN A 71 15.01 -15.43 -16.00
N ASP A 72 14.75 -16.64 -16.50
CA ASP A 72 13.39 -17.12 -16.74
C ASP A 72 12.69 -17.49 -15.43
N ASP A 73 13.43 -18.02 -14.44
CA ASP A 73 12.91 -18.27 -13.10
C ASP A 73 12.53 -16.95 -12.40
N LEU A 74 13.38 -15.92 -12.50
CA LEU A 74 13.08 -14.59 -11.98
C LEU A 74 11.79 -14.01 -12.60
N ARG A 75 11.63 -14.17 -13.92
CA ARG A 75 10.41 -13.73 -14.61
C ARG A 75 9.19 -14.56 -14.20
N ALA A 76 9.35 -15.84 -13.90
CA ALA A 76 8.27 -16.69 -13.40
C ALA A 76 7.82 -16.26 -12.01
N ILE A 77 8.77 -15.98 -11.11
CA ILE A 77 8.50 -15.45 -9.77
C ILE A 77 7.80 -14.10 -9.85
N ASP A 78 8.30 -13.17 -10.68
CA ASP A 78 7.68 -11.85 -10.87
C ASP A 78 6.24 -11.96 -11.38
N ARG A 79 5.98 -12.85 -12.35
CA ARG A 79 4.62 -13.13 -12.83
C ARG A 79 3.72 -13.66 -11.73
N ALA A 80 4.19 -14.60 -10.91
CA ALA A 80 3.41 -15.14 -9.81
C ALA A 80 3.09 -14.07 -8.76
N LEU A 81 4.01 -13.14 -8.48
CA LEU A 81 3.78 -12.00 -7.59
C LEU A 81 2.72 -11.04 -8.14
N LEU A 82 2.78 -10.74 -9.44
CA LEU A 82 1.78 -9.89 -10.10
C LEU A 82 0.39 -10.55 -10.11
N ALA A 83 0.30 -11.83 -10.47
CA ALA A 83 -0.95 -12.60 -10.46
C ALA A 83 -1.55 -12.76 -9.05
N SER A 84 -0.70 -12.76 -8.02
CA SER A 84 -1.12 -12.81 -6.61
C SER A 84 -1.54 -11.44 -6.05
N SER A 85 -1.28 -10.36 -6.80
CA SER A 85 -1.64 -8.99 -6.44
C SER A 85 -3.06 -8.63 -6.93
N SER A 86 -3.54 -7.44 -6.61
CA SER A 86 -4.88 -6.97 -7.00
C SER A 86 -4.91 -5.45 -7.09
N ALA A 87 -5.98 -4.87 -7.64
CA ALA A 87 -6.23 -3.43 -7.58
C ALA A 87 -6.46 -2.92 -6.14
N ASP A 88 -6.91 -3.80 -5.23
CA ASP A 88 -7.01 -3.52 -3.80
C ASP A 88 -5.71 -3.83 -3.07
N TRP A 89 -5.47 -3.13 -1.95
CA TRP A 89 -4.30 -3.33 -1.11
C TRP A 89 -4.25 -4.75 -0.52
N ARG A 90 -3.14 -5.46 -0.74
CA ARG A 90 -2.87 -6.79 -0.16
C ARG A 90 -1.57 -6.79 0.63
N LYS A 91 -1.52 -7.56 1.72
CA LYS A 91 -0.31 -7.77 2.50
C LYS A 91 0.78 -8.38 1.63
N VAL A 92 2.01 -7.86 1.72
CA VAL A 92 3.16 -8.41 0.98
C VAL A 92 3.41 -9.86 1.40
N ALA A 93 3.29 -10.19 2.68
CA ALA A 93 3.39 -11.58 3.16
C ALA A 93 2.38 -12.52 2.49
N LEU A 94 1.14 -12.07 2.23
CA LEU A 94 0.14 -12.87 1.54
C LEU A 94 0.52 -13.05 0.06
N VAL A 95 0.92 -11.97 -0.61
CA VAL A 95 1.33 -12.00 -2.02
C VAL A 95 2.53 -12.94 -2.22
N ALA A 96 3.53 -12.87 -1.33
CA ALA A 96 4.70 -13.74 -1.36
C ALA A 96 4.31 -15.20 -1.14
N ALA A 97 3.50 -15.51 -0.12
CA ALA A 97 3.07 -16.88 0.17
C ALA A 97 2.33 -17.52 -1.02
N VAL A 98 1.38 -16.80 -1.63
CA VAL A 98 0.64 -17.32 -2.80
C VAL A 98 1.57 -17.49 -4.01
N ALA A 99 2.55 -16.60 -4.20
CA ALA A 99 3.52 -16.73 -5.28
C ALA A 99 4.48 -17.92 -5.09
N MET A 100 4.83 -18.25 -3.84
CA MET A 100 5.59 -19.46 -3.51
C MET A 100 4.77 -20.72 -3.83
N ASP A 101 3.48 -20.73 -3.45
CA ASP A 101 2.56 -21.85 -3.72
C ASP A 101 2.27 -22.07 -5.21
N ALA A 102 2.61 -21.12 -6.09
CA ALA A 102 2.45 -21.27 -7.54
C ALA A 102 3.41 -22.31 -8.14
N TYR A 103 4.53 -22.59 -7.47
CA TYR A 103 5.59 -23.48 -7.94
C TYR A 103 6.17 -24.34 -6.80
N PRO A 104 5.34 -25.20 -6.17
CA PRO A 104 5.67 -25.83 -4.89
C PRO A 104 6.93 -26.71 -4.94
N ASP A 105 7.23 -27.34 -6.07
CA ASP A 105 8.41 -28.21 -6.20
C ASP A 105 9.63 -27.50 -6.81
N GLN A 106 9.44 -26.36 -7.48
CA GLN A 106 10.50 -25.72 -8.28
C GLN A 106 11.33 -24.73 -7.48
N TYR A 107 10.71 -24.04 -6.50
CA TYR A 107 11.34 -22.96 -5.74
C TYR A 107 11.27 -23.17 -4.21
N ASP A 108 11.10 -24.41 -3.74
CA ASP A 108 11.00 -24.77 -2.30
C ASP A 108 12.23 -24.33 -1.47
N GLY A 109 13.39 -24.13 -2.12
CA GLY A 109 14.61 -23.63 -1.48
C GLY A 109 14.80 -22.11 -1.53
N ILE A 110 13.84 -21.35 -2.07
CA ILE A 110 13.96 -19.90 -2.21
C ILE A 110 13.29 -19.20 -1.01
N PRO A 111 14.03 -18.36 -0.26
CA PRO A 111 13.50 -17.74 0.97
C PRO A 111 12.43 -16.69 0.69
N ASP A 112 11.45 -16.55 1.59
CA ASP A 112 10.36 -15.58 1.50
C ASP A 112 10.86 -14.12 1.41
N VAL A 113 11.96 -13.79 2.07
CA VAL A 113 12.62 -12.47 2.00
C VAL A 113 13.11 -12.15 0.57
N PHE A 114 13.45 -13.16 -0.23
CA PHE A 114 13.79 -12.92 -1.64
C PHE A 114 12.55 -12.48 -2.44
N TYR A 115 11.38 -13.04 -2.15
CA TYR A 115 10.12 -12.58 -2.78
C TYR A 115 9.80 -11.13 -2.41
N SER A 116 10.07 -10.69 -1.17
CA SER A 116 9.93 -9.27 -0.79
C SER A 116 10.93 -8.35 -1.52
N GLN A 117 12.12 -8.85 -1.86
CA GLN A 117 13.06 -8.15 -2.74
C GLN A 117 12.49 -8.00 -4.15
N ARG A 118 11.93 -9.05 -4.74
CA ARG A 118 11.27 -8.99 -6.06
C ARG A 118 10.10 -8.01 -6.07
N VAL A 119 9.31 -7.96 -5.00
CA VAL A 119 8.24 -6.96 -4.84
C VAL A 119 8.79 -5.53 -4.88
N ARG A 120 9.92 -5.25 -4.21
CA ARG A 120 10.58 -3.93 -4.28
C ARG A 120 11.00 -3.58 -5.70
N ASP A 121 11.53 -4.54 -6.44
CA ASP A 121 11.92 -4.34 -7.85
C ASP A 121 10.70 -4.00 -8.73
N LEU A 122 9.58 -4.71 -8.55
CA LEU A 122 8.31 -4.47 -9.25
C LEU A 122 7.69 -3.11 -8.90
N VAL A 123 7.83 -2.67 -7.64
CA VAL A 123 7.44 -1.32 -7.21
C VAL A 123 8.32 -0.26 -7.88
N SER A 124 9.65 -0.45 -7.89
CA SER A 124 10.57 0.49 -8.55
C SER A 124 10.31 0.60 -10.06
N SER A 125 9.86 -0.50 -10.66
CA SER A 125 9.49 -0.59 -12.08
C SER A 125 8.08 -0.08 -12.38
N GLY A 126 7.31 0.29 -11.35
CA GLY A 126 5.98 0.87 -11.48
C GLY A 126 4.84 -0.11 -11.74
N TYR A 127 5.06 -1.43 -11.67
CA TYR A 127 3.99 -2.43 -11.79
C TYR A 127 3.14 -2.52 -10.51
N LEU A 128 3.76 -2.25 -9.36
CA LEU A 128 3.11 -2.24 -8.05
C LEU A 128 3.25 -0.86 -7.39
N GLU A 129 2.22 -0.47 -6.65
CA GLU A 129 2.28 0.61 -5.67
C GLU A 129 2.40 0.00 -4.27
N ALA A 130 3.15 0.64 -3.37
CA ALA A 130 3.39 0.13 -2.02
C ALA A 130 3.01 1.14 -0.93
N ARG A 131 2.62 0.62 0.23
CA ARG A 131 2.52 1.38 1.48
C ARG A 131 3.08 0.59 2.66
N GLY A 132 3.64 1.30 3.65
CA GLY A 132 4.39 0.70 4.75
C GLY A 132 5.86 0.46 4.40
N ASN A 133 6.56 -0.33 5.22
CA ASN A 133 7.98 -0.65 5.02
C ASN A 133 8.13 -2.01 4.30
N LEU A 134 8.55 -2.00 3.02
CA LEU A 134 8.74 -3.22 2.22
C LEU A 134 9.90 -4.11 2.70
N TYR A 135 10.76 -3.61 3.58
CA TYR A 135 11.74 -4.44 4.30
C TYR A 135 11.09 -5.22 5.45
N ARG A 136 9.78 -5.08 5.65
CA ARG A 136 9.00 -5.75 6.68
C ARG A 136 7.70 -6.28 6.08
N MET A 137 7.77 -7.40 5.37
CA MET A 137 6.65 -7.91 4.55
C MET A 137 5.30 -8.05 5.28
N ARG A 138 5.33 -8.29 6.61
CA ARG A 138 4.14 -8.45 7.47
C ARG A 138 3.45 -7.12 7.80
N PHE A 139 4.16 -6.00 7.60
CA PHE A 139 3.73 -4.64 7.91
C PHE A 139 3.61 -3.74 6.66
N SER A 140 3.79 -4.31 5.47
CA SER A 140 3.62 -3.60 4.19
C SER A 140 2.53 -4.21 3.33
N GLU A 141 2.02 -3.38 2.42
CA GLU A 141 0.99 -3.76 1.47
C GLU A 141 1.31 -3.24 0.08
N VAL A 142 0.82 -3.95 -0.93
CA VAL A 142 0.95 -3.59 -2.35
C VAL A 142 -0.39 -3.70 -3.07
N ARG A 143 -0.50 -2.98 -4.18
CA ARG A 143 -1.57 -3.14 -5.17
C ARG A 143 -1.01 -2.98 -6.59
N LEU A 144 -1.70 -3.50 -7.57
CA LEU A 144 -1.40 -3.30 -8.99
C LEU A 144 -1.62 -1.83 -9.38
N THR A 145 -0.69 -1.29 -10.15
CA THR A 145 -0.89 -0.02 -10.86
C THR A 145 -1.59 -0.28 -12.20
N PRO A 146 -1.97 0.76 -12.96
CA PRO A 146 -2.43 0.57 -14.34
C PRO A 146 -1.44 -0.21 -15.22
N LEU A 147 -0.13 -0.08 -14.97
CA LEU A 147 0.89 -0.85 -15.68
C LEU A 147 0.87 -2.33 -15.26
N GLY A 148 0.70 -2.61 -13.96
CA GLY A 148 0.54 -3.96 -13.42
C GLY A 148 -0.70 -4.69 -13.97
N LEU A 149 -1.83 -4.00 -14.05
CA LEU A 149 -3.07 -4.56 -14.59
C LEU A 149 -2.97 -4.91 -16.09
N GLY A 150 -2.15 -4.18 -16.84
CA GLY A 150 -1.90 -4.45 -18.26
C GLY A 150 -1.00 -5.66 -18.53
N HIS A 151 -0.44 -6.31 -17.50
CA HIS A 151 0.39 -7.51 -17.68
C HIS A 151 -0.43 -8.80 -17.83
N GLU A 152 -1.72 -8.79 -17.45
CA GLU A 152 -2.63 -9.93 -17.60
C GLU A 152 -3.39 -9.96 -18.95
N ALA A 153 -3.25 -8.92 -19.77
CA ALA A 153 -3.93 -8.75 -21.08
C ALA A 153 -3.01 -9.13 -22.25
#